data_AF-A0A061P1S0-F1
#
_entry.id   AF-A0A061P1S0-F1
#
_cell.length_a   1.000
_cell.length_b   1.000
_cell.length_c   1.000
_cell.angle_alpha   90.00
_cell.angle_beta   90.00
_cell.angle_gamma   90.00
#
_symmetry.space_group_name_H-M   'P 1'
#
loop_
_entity.id
_entity.type
_entity.pdbx_description
1 polymer ?
#
loop_
_entity_poly.entity_id
_entity_poly.type
_entity_poly.pdbx_seq_one_letter_code
_entity_poly.pdbx_strand_id
1 'polypeptide(L)'
;MEGGNTIQPFMPVGFSGNVASSTRTHTPADAHGAFHELLKGAIENVNDQQIESRQMTEKLVSGEVDNLHDVIIASEKAGIAMQTTIEVRNKAIEAYETIMRMQV
;
A
#
# COMPACT_ATOMS: atom_id res chain seq x y z
N MET A 1 36.35 53.46 30.16
CA MET A 1 37.01 52.17 29.86
C MET A 1 35.91 51.18 29.54
N GLU A 2 35.52 51.12 28.27
CA GLU A 2 34.52 50.17 27.78
C GLU A 2 35.16 48.79 27.64
N GLY A 3 34.76 47.85 28.48
CA GLY A 3 35.05 46.43 28.32
C GLY A 3 33.80 45.71 27.81
N GLY A 4 33.54 45.83 26.51
CA GLY A 4 32.40 45.18 25.85
C GLY A 4 32.48 43.66 25.97
N ASN A 5 31.46 43.08 26.60
CA ASN A 5 31.18 41.65 26.63
C ASN A 5 30.99 41.14 25.18
N THR A 6 32.01 40.46 24.64
CA THR A 6 31.99 39.92 23.28
C THR A 6 31.07 38.69 23.26
N ILE A 7 29.84 38.87 22.76
CA ILE A 7 28.92 37.77 22.48
C ILE A 7 29.52 36.98 21.30
N GLN A 8 29.93 35.75 21.56
CA GLN A 8 30.39 34.85 20.51
C GLN A 8 29.23 34.58 19.53
N PRO A 9 29.43 34.72 18.20
CA PRO A 9 28.42 34.30 17.24
C PRO A 9 28.24 32.79 17.33
N PHE A 10 26.99 32.36 17.49
CA PHE A 10 26.64 30.94 17.40
C PHE A 10 27.02 30.44 16.01
N MET A 11 27.90 29.44 15.95
CA MET A 11 28.18 28.73 14.70
C MET A 11 27.01 27.77 14.46
N PRO A 12 26.44 27.68 13.24
CA PRO A 12 25.49 26.63 12.93
C PRO A 12 26.22 25.30 12.99
N VAL A 13 25.74 24.40 13.85
CA VAL A 13 26.20 23.01 13.91
C VAL A 13 25.90 22.39 12.55
N GLY A 14 26.94 22.15 11.75
CA GLY A 14 26.81 21.43 10.49
C GLY A 14 26.36 20.01 10.81
N PHE A 15 25.14 19.66 10.39
CA PHE A 15 24.70 18.27 10.33
C PHE A 15 25.57 17.55 9.29
N SER A 16 26.69 16.97 9.74
CA SER A 16 27.44 15.98 8.96
C SER A 16 26.69 14.65 9.06
N GLY A 17 25.53 14.61 8.41
CA GLY A 17 24.90 13.36 8.02
C GLY A 17 25.40 13.03 6.63
N ASN A 18 26.23 12.00 6.53
CA ASN A 18 26.49 11.33 5.25
C ASN A 18 25.20 10.65 4.80
N VAL A 19 24.27 11.44 4.26
CA VAL A 19 23.19 10.94 3.40
C VAL A 19 23.77 10.85 2.00
N ALA A 20 24.67 9.88 1.81
CA ALA A 20 24.82 9.25 0.52
C ALA A 20 23.48 8.56 0.21
N SER A 21 22.49 9.37 -0.19
CA SER A 21 21.36 8.92 -0.96
C SER A 21 21.96 8.34 -2.22
N SER A 22 22.18 7.03 -2.20
CA SER A 22 22.30 6.25 -3.41
C SER A 22 20.95 6.34 -4.10
N THR A 23 20.75 7.43 -4.84
CA THR A 23 19.74 7.53 -5.88
C THR A 23 20.18 6.54 -6.95
N ARG A 24 19.95 5.25 -6.69
CA ARG A 24 19.81 4.26 -7.75
C ARG A 24 18.64 4.78 -8.58
N THR A 25 18.96 5.44 -9.69
CA THR A 25 18.02 5.69 -10.77
C THR A 25 17.49 4.33 -11.21
N HIS A 26 16.38 3.91 -10.59
CA HIS A 26 15.63 2.75 -11.03
C HIS A 26 15.16 3.07 -12.45
N THR A 27 15.80 2.44 -13.42
CA THR A 27 15.32 2.50 -14.79
C THR A 27 13.96 1.79 -14.85
N PRO A 28 13.03 2.19 -15.74
CA PRO A 28 11.74 1.50 -15.86
C PRO A 28 11.89 -0.02 -16.12
N ALA A 29 13.04 -0.47 -16.65
CA ALA A 29 13.38 -1.88 -16.81
C ALA A 29 13.64 -2.60 -15.47
N ASP A 30 14.34 -1.97 -14.51
CA ASP A 30 14.55 -2.52 -13.16
C ASP A 30 13.24 -2.60 -12.35
N ALA A 31 12.33 -1.65 -12.57
CA ALA A 31 11.00 -1.68 -11.97
C ALA A 31 10.13 -2.83 -12.51
N HIS A 32 10.32 -3.21 -13.78
CA HIS A 32 9.60 -4.31 -14.42
C HIS A 32 9.99 -5.69 -13.85
N GLY A 33 11.30 -5.89 -13.58
CA GLY A 33 11.79 -7.11 -12.93
C GLY A 33 11.28 -7.26 -11.49
N ALA A 34 11.36 -6.18 -10.70
CA ALA A 34 10.85 -6.19 -9.33
C ALA A 34 9.33 -6.40 -9.25
N PHE A 35 8.56 -5.84 -10.19
CA PHE A 35 7.12 -6.07 -10.27
C PHE A 35 6.78 -7.52 -10.66
N HIS A 36 7.51 -8.11 -11.60
CA HIS A 36 7.32 -9.51 -11.98
C HIS A 36 7.56 -10.46 -10.80
N GLU A 37 8.60 -10.21 -10.01
CA GLU A 37 8.96 -11.01 -8.85
C GLU A 37 7.93 -10.85 -7.71
N LEU A 38 7.45 -9.63 -7.49
CA LEU A 38 6.36 -9.35 -6.55
C LEU A 38 5.04 -10.03 -6.98
N LEU A 39 4.70 -9.96 -8.26
CA LEU A 39 3.49 -10.56 -8.81
C LEU A 39 3.53 -12.09 -8.70
N LYS A 40 4.69 -12.69 -8.98
CA LYS A 40 4.89 -14.14 -8.81
C LYS A 40 4.71 -14.56 -7.35
N GLY A 41 5.34 -13.84 -6.42
CA GLY A 41 5.18 -14.10 -4.99
C GLY A 41 3.74 -13.90 -4.50
N ALA A 42 3.01 -12.92 -5.06
CA ALA A 42 1.60 -12.71 -4.75
C ALA A 42 0.70 -13.86 -5.26
N ILE A 43 0.96 -14.37 -6.47
CA ILE A 43 0.21 -15.52 -7.01
C ILE A 43 0.45 -16.78 -6.19
N GLU A 44 1.68 -17.03 -5.76
CA GLU A 44 2.01 -18.14 -4.86
C GLU A 44 1.30 -17.98 -3.51
N ASN A 45 1.28 -16.77 -2.95
CA ASN A 45 0.60 -16.47 -1.69
C ASN A 45 -0.93 -16.69 -1.77
N VAL A 46 -1.56 -16.31 -2.89
CA VAL A 46 -2.99 -16.54 -3.11
C VAL A 46 -3.31 -18.03 -3.19
N ASN A 47 -2.45 -18.85 -3.78
CA ASN A 47 -2.63 -20.30 -3.82
C ASN A 47 -2.60 -20.90 -2.40
N ASP A 48 -1.64 -20.48 -1.58
CA ASP A 48 -1.54 -20.91 -0.19
C ASP A 48 -2.76 -20.49 0.64
N GLN A 49 -3.21 -19.24 0.49
CA GLN A 49 -4.42 -18.74 1.14
C GLN A 49 -5.68 -19.48 0.67
N GLN A 50 -5.73 -19.95 -0.58
CA GLN A 50 -6.86 -20.72 -1.10
C GLN A 50 -6.92 -22.14 -0.50
N ILE A 51 -5.78 -22.73 -0.17
CA ILE A 51 -5.69 -24.01 0.56
C ILE A 51 -6.15 -23.82 2.01
N GLU A 52 -5.67 -22.77 2.67
CA GLU A 52 -6.05 -22.45 4.05
C GLU A 52 -7.55 -22.12 4.17
N SER A 53 -8.08 -21.35 3.23
CA SER A 53 -9.50 -21.01 3.14
C SER A 53 -10.38 -22.25 2.95
N ARG A 54 -9.93 -23.25 2.16
CA ARG A 54 -10.64 -24.54 2.05
C ARG A 54 -10.70 -25.26 3.39
N GLN A 55 -9.60 -25.32 4.14
CA GLN A 55 -9.58 -25.92 5.47
C GLN A 55 -10.45 -25.16 6.48
N MET A 56 -10.48 -23.83 6.40
CA MET A 56 -11.36 -23.01 7.24
C MET A 56 -12.83 -23.17 6.87
N THR A 57 -13.15 -23.29 5.59
CA THR A 57 -14.52 -23.53 5.10
C THR A 57 -15.03 -24.90 5.56
N GLU A 58 -14.17 -25.92 5.54
CA GLU A 58 -14.48 -27.26 6.05
C GLU A 58 -14.77 -27.25 7.56
N LYS A 59 -14.08 -26.38 8.32
CA LYS A 59 -14.39 -26.12 9.74
C LYS A 59 -15.67 -25.30 9.94
N LEU A 60 -15.97 -24.36 9.05
CA LEU A 60 -17.14 -23.46 9.14
C LEU A 60 -18.47 -24.17 8.89
N VAL A 61 -18.47 -25.20 8.03
CA VAL A 61 -19.65 -26.05 7.76
C VAL A 61 -20.14 -26.80 9.03
N SER A 62 -19.37 -26.79 10.13
CA SER A 62 -19.80 -27.33 11.43
C SER A 62 -20.91 -26.53 12.16
N GLY A 63 -21.29 -25.34 11.66
CA GLY A 63 -22.66 -24.81 11.82
C GLY A 63 -23.01 -24.01 13.08
N GLU A 64 -22.41 -22.85 13.29
CA GLU A 64 -22.84 -21.86 14.31
C GLU A 64 -23.14 -20.50 13.69
N VAL A 65 -24.42 -20.12 13.51
CA VAL A 65 -24.76 -18.67 13.50
C VAL A 65 -26.19 -18.40 13.98
N ASP A 66 -26.30 -17.60 15.04
CA ASP A 66 -27.49 -17.35 15.87
C ASP A 66 -28.10 -15.94 15.66
N ASN A 67 -27.75 -15.19 14.60
CA ASN A 67 -28.03 -13.74 14.56
C ASN A 67 -28.51 -13.22 13.18
N LEU A 68 -29.83 -13.23 12.96
CA LEU A 68 -30.50 -12.64 11.79
C LEU A 68 -30.20 -11.12 11.63
N HIS A 69 -29.97 -10.41 12.73
CA HIS A 69 -29.66 -8.97 12.73
C HIS A 69 -28.30 -8.66 12.08
N ASP A 70 -27.32 -9.53 12.27
CA ASP A 70 -25.98 -9.35 11.70
C ASP A 70 -26.00 -9.54 10.18
N VAL A 71 -26.89 -10.38 9.65
CA VAL A 71 -27.03 -10.62 8.20
C VAL A 71 -27.50 -9.36 7.48
N ILE A 72 -28.47 -8.62 8.04
CA ILE A 72 -28.97 -7.39 7.43
C ILE A 72 -27.90 -6.30 7.47
N ILE A 73 -27.23 -6.12 8.61
CA ILE A 73 -26.13 -5.14 8.76
C ILE A 73 -24.97 -5.47 7.81
N ALA A 74 -24.60 -6.75 7.72
CA ALA A 74 -23.57 -7.21 6.80
C ALA A 74 -23.96 -6.97 5.33
N SER A 75 -25.23 -7.19 4.97
CA SER A 75 -25.74 -6.95 3.62
C SER A 75 -25.70 -5.47 3.24
N GLU A 76 -26.13 -4.58 4.15
CA GLU A 76 -26.08 -3.13 3.95
C GLU A 76 -24.63 -2.65 3.76
N LYS A 77 -23.73 -3.11 4.64
CA LYS A 77 -22.30 -2.80 4.59
C LYS A 77 -21.64 -3.33 3.31
N ALA A 78 -22.00 -4.52 2.87
CA ALA A 78 -21.52 -5.12 1.63
C ALA A 78 -21.96 -4.32 0.41
N GLY A 79 -23.22 -3.85 0.38
CA GLY A 79 -23.73 -2.99 -0.68
C GLY A 79 -22.91 -1.70 -0.82
N ILE A 80 -22.68 -1.00 0.29
CA ILE A 80 -21.87 0.23 0.30
C ILE A 80 -20.42 -0.05 -0.13
N ALA A 81 -19.79 -1.08 0.42
CA ALA A 81 -18.42 -1.45 0.08
C ALA A 81 -18.25 -1.82 -1.41
N MET A 82 -19.24 -2.50 -1.99
CA MET A 82 -19.25 -2.86 -3.39
C MET A 82 -19.37 -1.62 -4.29
N GLN A 83 -20.23 -0.67 -3.92
CA GLN A 83 -20.35 0.60 -4.63
C GLN A 83 -19.02 1.38 -4.61
N THR A 84 -18.38 1.50 -3.43
CA THR A 84 -17.06 2.14 -3.32
C THR A 84 -16.00 1.43 -4.16
N THR A 85 -16.04 0.09 -4.22
CA THR A 85 -15.09 -0.70 -5.02
C THR A 85 -15.23 -0.39 -6.51
N ILE A 86 -16.46 -0.20 -7.00
CA ILE A 86 -16.71 0.17 -8.39
C ILE A 86 -16.11 1.55 -8.68
N GLU A 87 -16.26 2.53 -7.79
CA GLU A 87 -15.67 3.86 -7.97
C GLU A 87 -14.14 3.82 -7.99
N VAL A 88 -13.52 3.05 -7.08
CA VAL A 88 -12.07 2.85 -7.04
C VAL A 88 -11.58 2.17 -8.32
N ARG A 89 -12.29 1.14 -8.81
CA ARG A 89 -11.98 0.48 -10.09
C ARG A 89 -12.00 1.48 -11.25
N ASN A 90 -13.04 2.30 -11.33
CA ASN A 90 -13.17 3.29 -12.40
C ASN A 90 -12.02 4.30 -12.36
N LYS A 91 -11.70 4.84 -11.17
CA LYS A 91 -10.54 5.73 -10.95
C LYS A 91 -9.21 5.10 -11.34
N ALA A 92 -9.02 3.81 -11.04
CA ALA A 92 -7.80 3.09 -11.40
C ALA A 92 -7.65 2.89 -12.92
N ILE A 93 -8.76 2.61 -13.63
CA ILE A 93 -8.78 2.53 -15.10
C ILE A 93 -8.45 3.90 -15.70
N GLU A 94 -9.08 4.98 -15.22
CA GLU A 94 -8.78 6.35 -15.68
C GLU A 94 -7.31 6.74 -15.47
N ALA A 95 -6.73 6.37 -14.32
CA ALA A 95 -5.32 6.61 -14.02
C ALA A 95 -4.39 5.83 -14.95
N TYR A 96 -4.72 4.57 -15.25
CA TYR A 96 -3.98 3.75 -16.20
C TYR A 96 -4.01 4.36 -17.61
N GLU A 97 -5.20 4.75 -18.11
CA GLU A 97 -5.32 5.40 -19.41
C GLU A 97 -4.54 6.72 -19.49
N THR A 98 -4.55 7.49 -18.40
CA THR A 98 -3.86 8.79 -18.34
C THR A 98 -2.34 8.63 -18.42
N ILE A 99 -1.78 7.64 -17.72
CA ILE A 99 -0.34 7.32 -17.81
C ILE A 99 0.04 6.87 -19.23
N MET A 100 -0.78 6.03 -19.87
CA MET A 100 -0.56 5.58 -21.24
C MET A 100 -0.58 6.74 -22.25
N ARG A 101 -1.47 7.73 -22.07
CA ARG A 101 -1.53 8.94 -22.91
C ARG A 101 -0.35 9.90 -22.71
N MET A 102 0.35 9.83 -21.57
CA MET A 102 1.54 10.64 -21.31
C MET A 102 2.84 10.02 -21.86
N GLN A 103 2.83 8.74 -22.24
CA GLN A 103 4.02 8.01 -22.72
C GLN A 103 4.19 7.96 -24.24
N VAL A 104 3.40 8.71 -25.01
CA VAL A 104 3.58 8.86 -26.48
C VAL A 104 4.24 10.18 -26.84
#